data_AF-A0A6L9EV50-F1
#
_entry.id   AF-A0A6L9EV50-F1
#
_cell.length_a   1.000
_cell.length_b   1.000
_cell.length_c   1.000
_cell.angle_alpha   90.00
_cell.angle_beta   90.00
_cell.angle_gamma   90.00
#
_symmetry.space_group_name_H-M   'P 1'
#
loop_
_entity.id
_entity.type
_entity.pdbx_description
1 polymer ?
#
loop_
_entity_poly.entity_id
_entity_poly.type
_entity_poly.pdbx_seq_one_letter_code
_entity_poly.pdbx_strand_id
1 'polypeptide(L)'
;MNDIIIFQLQKNISVFKKLLQDISDIEICTWKPDKDRWCILEVLCHLYDEEKEDFKFRTKWVLENPGKVPPSTDPEAWVTERKYMEQNYVEMLKKFIAERIDSIMWLKSIENVNWHNAYEHPTLGKLSARSILVNWLAHDYIHMRQIIKLKYDYIKELTGEEFQYAGSW
;
A
#
# COMPACT_ATOMS: atom_id res chain seq x y z
N MET A 1 -0.63 -11.86 -18.79
CA MET A 1 0.49 -11.38 -17.91
C MET A 1 0.00 -10.36 -16.88
N ASN A 2 -0.91 -9.44 -17.23
CA ASN A 2 -1.61 -8.63 -16.22
C ASN A 2 -2.42 -9.47 -15.25
N ASP A 3 -2.96 -10.62 -15.70
CA ASP A 3 -3.72 -11.55 -14.87
C ASP A 3 -2.89 -12.08 -13.69
N ILE A 4 -1.59 -12.30 -13.88
CA ILE A 4 -0.68 -12.70 -12.80
C ILE A 4 -0.56 -11.56 -11.77
N ILE A 5 -0.43 -10.32 -12.23
CA ILE A 5 -0.30 -9.16 -11.34
C ILE A 5 -1.60 -8.97 -10.53
N ILE A 6 -2.75 -8.99 -11.20
CA ILE A 6 -4.08 -8.87 -10.56
C ILE A 6 -4.32 -10.03 -9.59
N PHE A 7 -3.94 -11.26 -9.97
CA PHE A 7 -4.02 -12.42 -9.10
C PHE A 7 -3.15 -12.28 -7.84
N GLN A 8 -1.93 -11.75 -7.96
CA GLN A 8 -1.09 -11.49 -6.80
C GLN A 8 -1.62 -10.36 -5.92
N LEU A 9 -2.11 -9.26 -6.49
CA LEU A 9 -2.79 -8.20 -5.74
C LEU A 9 -4.00 -8.76 -4.97
N GLN A 10 -4.76 -9.68 -5.58
CA GLN A 10 -5.87 -10.36 -4.91
C GLN A 10 -5.38 -11.27 -3.77
N LYS A 11 -4.32 -12.06 -4.00
CA LYS A 11 -3.74 -12.88 -2.94
C LYS A 11 -3.23 -12.04 -1.78
N ASN A 12 -2.68 -10.88 -2.05
CA ASN A 12 -2.14 -9.97 -1.04
C ASN A 12 -3.22 -9.48 -0.05
N ILE A 13 -4.53 -9.54 -0.39
CA ILE A 13 -5.62 -9.29 0.57
C ILE A 13 -5.48 -10.19 1.80
N SER A 14 -5.28 -11.50 1.61
CA SER A 14 -5.17 -12.43 2.73
C SER A 14 -3.85 -12.26 3.49
N VAL A 15 -2.78 -11.89 2.78
CA VAL A 15 -1.47 -11.60 3.39
C VAL A 15 -1.57 -10.38 4.30
N PHE A 16 -2.10 -9.26 3.82
CA PHE A 16 -2.30 -8.07 4.64
C PHE A 16 -3.22 -8.34 5.83
N LYS A 17 -4.34 -9.05 5.62
CA LYS A 17 -5.20 -9.49 6.73
C LYS A 17 -4.41 -10.23 7.79
N LYS A 18 -3.60 -11.22 7.41
CA LYS A 18 -2.82 -12.01 8.38
C LYS A 18 -1.67 -11.23 9.02
N LEU A 19 -1.13 -10.24 8.34
CA LEU A 19 -0.13 -9.35 8.92
C LEU A 19 -0.75 -8.33 9.90
N LEU A 20 -2.01 -7.95 9.74
CA LEU A 20 -2.59 -6.78 10.42
C LEU A 20 -3.75 -7.09 11.38
N GLN A 21 -4.36 -8.27 11.29
CA GLN A 21 -5.45 -8.72 12.19
C GLN A 21 -4.90 -9.43 13.43
N ASP A 22 -5.75 -9.55 14.45
CA ASP A 22 -5.53 -10.33 15.67
C ASP A 22 -4.20 -10.00 16.36
N ILE A 23 -3.83 -8.72 16.34
CA ILE A 23 -2.64 -8.21 17.01
C ILE A 23 -2.84 -8.32 18.53
N SER A 24 -2.00 -9.11 19.18
CA SER A 24 -2.10 -9.43 20.61
C SER A 24 -1.76 -8.25 21.51
N ASP A 25 -0.79 -7.44 21.09
CA ASP A 25 -0.37 -6.23 21.78
C ASP A 25 -0.70 -5.03 20.91
N ILE A 26 -1.77 -4.31 21.26
CA ILE A 26 -2.28 -3.22 20.43
C ILE A 26 -1.32 -2.02 20.35
N GLU A 27 -0.35 -1.92 21.27
CA GLU A 27 0.60 -0.81 21.30
C GLU A 27 1.47 -0.77 20.03
N ILE A 28 1.79 -1.93 19.44
CA ILE A 28 2.55 -2.01 18.18
C ILE A 28 1.88 -1.24 17.02
N CYS A 29 0.55 -1.12 17.05
CA CYS A 29 -0.18 -0.44 15.98
C CYS A 29 0.21 1.04 15.90
N THR A 30 0.49 1.66 17.04
CA THR A 30 0.84 3.08 17.15
C THR A 30 2.29 3.33 17.59
N TRP A 31 3.04 2.28 17.93
CA TRP A 31 4.44 2.37 18.29
C TRP A 31 5.29 2.81 17.10
N LYS A 32 6.20 3.76 17.36
CA LYS A 32 7.15 4.27 16.39
C LYS A 32 8.58 3.91 16.80
N PRO A 33 9.40 3.34 15.90
CA PRO A 33 10.80 3.06 16.20
C PRO A 33 11.63 4.34 16.39
N ASP A 34 11.25 5.44 15.74
CA ASP A 34 11.75 6.79 16.00
C ASP A 34 10.72 7.82 15.53
N LYS A 35 10.95 9.10 15.84
CA LYS A 35 10.01 10.21 15.55
C LYS A 35 9.74 10.44 14.06
N ASP A 36 10.66 10.06 13.18
CA ASP A 36 10.61 10.35 11.74
C ASP A 36 10.14 9.11 10.94
N ARG A 37 9.94 7.97 11.62
CA ARG A 37 9.44 6.72 11.02
C ARG A 37 7.96 6.50 11.30
N TRP A 38 7.32 5.83 10.35
CA TRP A 38 5.92 5.45 10.46
C TRP A 38 5.70 4.25 11.37
N CYS A 39 4.61 4.29 12.14
CA CYS A 39 4.05 3.10 12.80
C CYS A 39 3.17 2.30 11.83
N ILE A 40 2.64 1.16 12.28
CA ILE A 40 1.77 0.31 11.45
C ILE A 40 0.47 1.04 11.07
N LEU A 41 -0.10 1.84 11.97
CA LEU A 41 -1.32 2.62 11.68
C LEU A 41 -1.09 3.61 10.54
N GLU A 42 0.03 4.33 10.53
CA GLU A 42 0.37 5.27 9.45
C GLU A 42 0.58 4.53 8.12
N VAL A 43 1.27 3.39 8.13
CA VAL A 43 1.42 2.53 6.93
C VAL A 43 0.06 2.06 6.42
N LEU A 44 -0.86 1.70 7.32
CA LEU A 44 -2.20 1.25 6.95
C LEU A 44 -3.06 2.37 6.36
N CYS A 45 -2.99 3.57 6.92
CA CYS A 45 -3.64 4.76 6.36
C CYS A 45 -3.10 5.10 4.97
N HIS A 46 -1.78 5.08 4.81
CA HIS A 46 -1.10 5.29 3.53
C HIS A 46 -1.57 4.28 2.47
N LEU A 47 -1.56 2.99 2.82
CA LEU A 47 -2.04 1.93 1.94
C LEU A 47 -3.49 2.14 1.50
N TYR A 48 -4.37 2.56 2.40
CA TYR A 48 -5.77 2.85 2.07
C TYR A 48 -5.91 4.03 1.11
N ASP A 49 -5.19 5.13 1.36
CA ASP A 49 -5.29 6.33 0.54
C ASP A 49 -4.71 6.11 -0.86
N GLU A 50 -3.54 5.49 -0.97
CA GLU A 50 -2.92 5.21 -2.27
C GLU A 50 -3.66 4.14 -3.07
N GLU A 51 -4.31 3.17 -2.42
CA GLU A 51 -5.20 2.21 -3.08
C GLU A 51 -6.26 2.95 -3.91
N LYS A 52 -6.88 3.98 -3.35
CA LYS A 52 -8.00 4.70 -3.95
C LYS A 52 -7.55 5.85 -4.84
N GLU A 53 -6.69 6.70 -4.32
CA GLU A 53 -6.39 8.03 -4.88
C GLU A 53 -5.11 8.06 -5.71
N ASP A 54 -4.27 7.03 -5.60
CA ASP A 54 -3.08 6.89 -6.43
C ASP A 54 -3.25 5.76 -7.45
N PHE A 55 -3.05 4.51 -7.05
CA PHE A 55 -2.92 3.41 -7.99
C PHE A 55 -4.20 3.13 -8.78
N LYS A 56 -5.35 2.98 -8.12
CA LYS A 56 -6.64 2.74 -8.80
C LYS A 56 -7.02 3.91 -9.68
N PHE A 57 -6.99 5.12 -9.12
CA PHE A 57 -7.34 6.35 -9.83
C PHE A 57 -6.46 6.56 -11.05
N ARG A 58 -5.12 6.52 -10.91
CA ARG A 58 -4.19 6.74 -12.02
C ARG A 58 -4.28 5.63 -13.06
N THR A 59 -4.44 4.37 -12.66
CA THR A 59 -4.65 3.28 -13.61
C THR A 59 -5.89 3.54 -14.46
N LYS A 60 -7.02 3.89 -13.83
CA LYS A 60 -8.26 4.23 -14.54
C LYS A 60 -8.08 5.45 -15.44
N TRP A 61 -7.49 6.52 -14.91
CA TRP A 61 -7.24 7.75 -15.65
C TRP A 61 -6.46 7.51 -16.93
N VAL A 62 -5.35 6.78 -16.85
CA VAL A 62 -4.47 6.53 -18.00
C VAL A 62 -5.14 5.63 -19.04
N LEU A 63 -5.97 4.68 -18.62
CA LEU A 63 -6.75 3.85 -19.53
C LEU A 63 -7.77 4.69 -20.31
N GLU A 64 -8.47 5.61 -19.63
CA GLU A 64 -9.56 6.42 -20.20
C GLU A 64 -9.07 7.68 -20.93
N ASN A 65 -7.92 8.23 -20.54
CA ASN A 65 -7.38 9.51 -21.01
C ASN A 65 -5.91 9.39 -21.47
N PRO A 66 -5.60 8.58 -22.49
CA PRO A 66 -4.23 8.43 -22.98
C PRO A 66 -3.63 9.80 -23.38
N GLY A 67 -2.38 10.02 -22.98
CA GLY A 67 -1.63 11.27 -23.22
C GLY A 67 -1.93 12.40 -22.24
N LYS A 68 -2.95 12.31 -21.38
CA LYS A 68 -3.25 13.36 -20.39
C LYS A 68 -2.60 13.06 -19.04
N VAL A 69 -1.89 14.04 -18.51
CA VAL A 69 -1.30 13.98 -17.17
C VAL A 69 -2.43 13.95 -16.13
N PRO A 70 -2.50 12.95 -15.24
CA PRO A 70 -3.43 12.94 -14.12
C PRO A 70 -3.13 14.05 -13.11
N PRO A 71 -4.10 14.48 -12.29
CA PRO A 71 -3.86 15.36 -11.16
C PRO A 71 -2.67 14.92 -10.28
N SER A 72 -1.94 15.89 -9.74
CA SER A 72 -0.88 15.63 -8.76
C SER A 72 -1.47 15.18 -7.43
N THR A 73 -0.78 14.27 -6.76
CA THR A 73 -1.06 13.82 -5.39
C THR A 73 0.16 14.14 -4.52
N ASP A 74 -0.05 14.26 -3.22
CA ASP A 74 1.03 14.43 -2.23
C ASP A 74 0.80 13.45 -1.06
N PRO A 75 1.18 12.16 -1.25
CA PRO A 75 0.99 11.14 -0.22
C PRO A 75 1.74 11.43 1.08
N GLU A 76 2.87 12.14 1.01
CA GLU A 76 3.65 12.51 2.20
C GLU A 76 2.89 13.54 3.05
N ALA A 77 2.29 14.56 2.42
CA ALA A 77 1.48 15.56 3.12
C ALA A 77 0.25 14.94 3.78
N TRP A 78 -0.38 13.93 3.14
CA TRP A 78 -1.60 13.28 3.65
C TRP A 78 -1.45 12.73 5.06
N VAL A 79 -0.26 12.27 5.45
CA VAL A 79 0.01 11.78 6.81
C VAL A 79 -0.42 12.79 7.86
N THR A 80 -0.07 14.06 7.64
CA THR A 80 -0.39 15.17 8.55
C THR A 80 -1.78 15.74 8.28
N GLU A 81 -2.13 15.99 7.01
CA GLU A 81 -3.40 16.62 6.62
C GLU A 81 -4.61 15.78 7.01
N ARG A 82 -4.49 14.45 6.91
CA ARG A 82 -5.55 13.48 7.22
C ARG A 82 -5.43 12.91 8.62
N LYS A 83 -4.48 13.42 9.42
CA LYS A 83 -4.28 13.08 10.84
C LYS A 83 -4.21 11.56 11.05
N TYR A 84 -3.27 10.88 10.39
CA TYR A 84 -3.20 9.40 10.43
C TYR A 84 -3.14 8.84 11.85
N MET A 85 -2.40 9.49 12.76
CA MET A 85 -2.30 9.06 14.15
C MET A 85 -3.59 9.25 14.98
N GLU A 86 -4.58 9.99 14.48
CA GLU A 86 -5.90 10.13 15.10
C GLU A 86 -6.89 9.08 14.57
N GLN A 87 -6.51 8.27 13.58
CA GLN A 87 -7.40 7.28 12.98
C GLN A 87 -7.55 6.03 13.85
N ASN A 88 -8.69 5.35 13.74
CA ASN A 88 -8.91 4.08 14.41
C ASN A 88 -8.32 2.92 13.59
N TYR A 89 -7.38 2.18 14.17
CA TYR A 89 -6.69 1.07 13.52
C TYR A 89 -7.63 0.00 12.93
N VAL A 90 -8.60 -0.47 13.73
CA VAL A 90 -9.52 -1.54 13.32
C VAL A 90 -10.40 -1.10 12.16
N GLU A 91 -10.91 0.13 12.23
CA GLU A 91 -11.73 0.70 11.15
C GLU A 91 -10.91 0.96 9.89
N MET A 92 -9.67 1.45 10.01
CA MET A 92 -8.78 1.63 8.86
C MET A 92 -8.44 0.31 8.19
N LEU A 93 -8.27 -0.77 8.96
CA LEU A 93 -8.02 -2.10 8.40
C LEU A 93 -9.24 -2.59 7.61
N LYS A 94 -10.45 -2.41 8.15
CA LYS A 94 -11.68 -2.74 7.44
C LYS A 94 -11.81 -1.96 6.13
N LYS A 95 -11.55 -0.64 6.18
CA LYS A 95 -11.60 0.24 5.00
C LYS A 95 -10.60 -0.19 3.93
N PHE A 96 -9.34 -0.42 4.29
CA PHE A 96 -8.31 -0.86 3.34
C PHE A 96 -8.69 -2.19 2.66
N ILE A 97 -9.11 -3.18 3.45
CA ILE A 97 -9.49 -4.48 2.91
C ILE A 97 -10.72 -4.38 1.99
N ALA A 98 -11.73 -3.60 2.36
CA ALA A 98 -12.91 -3.39 1.53
C ALA A 98 -12.53 -2.72 0.20
N GLU A 99 -11.75 -1.64 0.26
CA GLU A 99 -11.29 -0.93 -0.94
C GLU A 99 -10.45 -1.84 -1.85
N ARG A 100 -9.55 -2.66 -1.30
CA ARG A 100 -8.78 -3.62 -2.10
C ARG A 100 -9.68 -4.66 -2.77
N ILE A 101 -10.72 -5.15 -2.11
CA ILE A 101 -11.69 -6.06 -2.74
C ILE A 101 -12.36 -5.37 -3.93
N ASP A 102 -12.81 -4.13 -3.75
CA ASP A 102 -13.44 -3.34 -4.81
C ASP A 102 -12.48 -3.05 -5.97
N SER A 103 -11.21 -2.74 -5.67
CA SER A 103 -10.15 -2.58 -6.68
C SER A 103 -9.93 -3.86 -7.49
N ILE A 104 -9.91 -5.03 -6.85
CA ILE A 104 -9.76 -6.30 -7.55
C ILE A 104 -10.99 -6.61 -8.41
N MET A 105 -12.20 -6.36 -7.90
CA MET A 105 -13.42 -6.53 -8.68
C MET A 105 -13.40 -5.65 -9.94
N TRP A 106 -13.03 -4.38 -9.78
CA TRP A 106 -12.87 -3.45 -10.89
C TRP A 106 -11.79 -3.92 -11.88
N LEU A 107 -10.58 -4.26 -11.41
CA LEU A 107 -9.49 -4.73 -12.28
C LEU A 107 -9.88 -5.95 -13.11
N LYS A 108 -10.69 -6.86 -12.54
CA LYS A 108 -11.20 -8.05 -13.23
C LYS A 108 -12.34 -7.76 -14.20
N SER A 109 -13.07 -6.66 -14.04
CA SER A 109 -14.14 -6.27 -14.97
C SER A 109 -13.63 -5.52 -16.20
N ILE A 110 -12.35 -5.14 -16.22
CA ILE A 110 -11.76 -4.40 -17.34
C ILE A 110 -11.57 -5.35 -18.53
N GLU A 111 -12.28 -5.07 -19.62
CA GLU A 111 -12.16 -5.80 -20.89
C GLU A 111 -11.82 -4.85 -22.04
N ASN A 112 -11.11 -5.34 -23.06
CA ASN A 112 -10.85 -4.63 -24.31
C ASN A 112 -10.14 -3.26 -24.17
N VAL A 113 -9.34 -3.06 -23.12
CA VAL A 113 -8.54 -1.83 -22.95
C VAL A 113 -7.10 -1.97 -23.44
N ASN A 114 -6.50 -0.86 -23.82
CA ASN A 114 -5.08 -0.80 -24.14
C ASN A 114 -4.22 -0.46 -22.90
N TRP A 115 -3.63 -1.47 -22.28
CA TRP A 115 -2.72 -1.30 -21.14
C TRP A 115 -1.41 -0.56 -21.46
N HIS A 116 -1.10 -0.35 -22.74
CA HIS A 116 0.02 0.48 -23.19
C HIS A 116 -0.35 1.95 -23.35
N ASN A 117 -1.61 2.33 -23.11
CA ASN A 117 -1.97 3.73 -22.91
C ASN A 117 -1.09 4.32 -21.81
N ALA A 118 -0.61 5.55 -22.04
CA ALA A 118 0.41 6.19 -21.23
C ALA A 118 0.29 7.71 -21.28
N TYR A 119 0.97 8.37 -20.36
CA TYR A 119 1.24 9.82 -20.40
C TYR A 119 2.72 10.07 -20.12
N GLU A 120 3.21 11.27 -20.38
CA GLU A 120 4.56 11.69 -20.03
C GLU A 120 4.57 12.25 -18.60
N HIS A 121 5.16 11.49 -17.67
CA HIS A 121 5.36 11.96 -16.30
C HIS A 121 6.49 12.99 -16.26
N PRO A 122 6.34 14.13 -15.55
CA PRO A 122 7.33 15.21 -15.56
C PRO A 122 8.76 14.78 -15.20
N THR A 123 8.91 13.79 -14.31
CA THR A 123 10.22 13.32 -13.83
C THR A 123 10.56 11.88 -14.19
N LEU A 124 9.57 11.04 -14.49
CA LEU A 124 9.76 9.60 -14.71
C LEU A 124 9.66 9.22 -16.20
N GLY A 125 9.34 10.19 -17.06
CA GLY A 125 9.07 9.96 -18.47
C GLY A 125 7.79 9.16 -18.69
N LYS A 126 7.73 8.40 -19.78
CA LYS A 126 6.54 7.67 -20.20
C LYS A 126 6.06 6.67 -19.14
N LEU A 127 4.90 6.92 -18.56
CA LEU A 127 4.25 6.04 -17.59
C LEU A 127 2.97 5.45 -18.16
N SER A 128 2.95 4.12 -18.35
CA SER A 128 1.80 3.40 -18.89
C SER A 128 0.85 2.88 -17.80
N ALA A 129 -0.41 2.60 -18.14
CA ALA A 129 -1.36 1.94 -17.24
C ALA A 129 -0.80 0.60 -16.73
N ARG A 130 -0.12 -0.16 -17.58
CA ARG A 130 0.59 -1.39 -17.18
C ARG A 130 1.69 -1.09 -16.15
N SER A 131 2.47 -0.04 -16.36
CA SER A 131 3.54 0.35 -15.43
C SER A 131 2.97 0.67 -14.06
N ILE A 132 1.86 1.40 -13.99
CA ILE A 132 1.17 1.73 -12.74
C ILE A 132 0.69 0.46 -12.04
N LEU A 133 0.02 -0.46 -12.76
CA LEU A 133 -0.44 -1.73 -12.21
C LEU A 133 0.70 -2.60 -11.65
N VAL A 134 1.85 -2.65 -12.33
CA VAL A 134 3.05 -3.37 -11.83
C VAL A 134 3.57 -2.71 -10.56
N ASN A 135 3.66 -1.38 -10.53
CA ASN A 135 4.15 -0.66 -9.36
C ASN A 135 3.19 -0.77 -8.18
N TRP A 136 1.88 -0.88 -8.40
CA TRP A 136 0.90 -1.18 -7.34
C TRP A 136 1.23 -2.47 -6.62
N LEU A 137 1.55 -3.54 -7.35
CA LEU A 137 1.95 -4.81 -6.75
C LEU A 137 3.32 -4.71 -6.07
N ALA A 138 4.28 -3.99 -6.66
CA ALA A 138 5.57 -3.76 -6.02
C ALA A 138 5.43 -2.99 -4.70
N HIS A 139 4.51 -2.02 -4.66
CA HIS A 139 4.20 -1.21 -3.50
C HIS A 139 3.64 -2.03 -2.34
N ASP A 140 2.77 -3.01 -2.62
CA ASP A 140 2.35 -3.99 -1.61
C ASP A 140 3.55 -4.66 -0.95
N TYR A 141 4.52 -5.13 -1.74
CA TYR A 141 5.69 -5.83 -1.21
C TYR A 141 6.61 -4.92 -0.40
N ILE A 142 6.74 -3.65 -0.80
CA ILE A 142 7.48 -2.64 -0.04
C ILE A 142 6.87 -2.49 1.36
N HIS A 143 5.54 -2.32 1.46
CA HIS A 143 4.88 -2.12 2.74
C HIS A 143 4.68 -3.39 3.56
N MET A 144 4.53 -4.56 2.93
CA MET A 144 4.60 -5.83 3.64
C MET A 144 5.95 -5.98 4.33
N ARG A 145 7.05 -5.70 3.63
CA ARG A 145 8.39 -5.71 4.23
C ARG A 145 8.50 -4.70 5.38
N GLN A 146 7.94 -3.49 5.22
CA GLN A 146 7.94 -2.48 6.27
C GLN A 146 7.16 -2.93 7.51
N ILE A 147 5.96 -3.49 7.34
CA ILE A 147 5.15 -4.02 8.44
C ILE A 147 5.89 -5.13 9.18
N ILE A 148 6.51 -6.07 8.45
CA ILE A 148 7.28 -7.15 9.07
C ILE A 148 8.49 -6.57 9.83
N LYS A 149 9.17 -5.57 9.27
CA LYS A 149 10.29 -4.91 9.96
C LYS A 149 9.84 -4.19 11.24
N LEU A 150 8.70 -3.50 11.22
CA LEU A 150 8.13 -2.86 12.41
C LEU A 150 7.83 -3.89 13.50
N LYS A 151 7.30 -5.06 13.14
CA LYS A 151 7.12 -6.17 14.09
C LYS A 151 8.42 -6.71 14.65
N TYR A 152 9.43 -6.88 13.80
CA TYR A 152 10.76 -7.31 14.22
C TYR A 152 11.36 -6.31 15.24
N ASP A 153 11.31 -5.01 14.92
CA ASP A 153 11.86 -3.96 15.78
C ASP A 153 11.08 -3.82 17.09
N TYR A 154 9.75 -3.94 17.03
CA TYR A 154 8.90 -3.89 18.22
C TYR A 154 9.22 -5.01 19.21
N ILE A 155 9.37 -6.26 18.74
CA ILE A 155 9.72 -7.36 19.64
C ILE A 155 11.11 -7.17 20.23
N LYS A 156 12.05 -6.58 19.47
CA LYS A 156 13.37 -6.24 20.01
C LYS A 156 13.25 -5.21 21.13
N GLU A 157 12.50 -4.14 20.91
CA GLU A 157 12.25 -3.09 21.91
C GLU A 157 11.56 -3.65 23.16
N LEU A 158 10.52 -4.47 22.97
CA LEU A 158 9.72 -5.04 24.06
C LEU A 158 10.49 -6.01 24.94
N THR A 159 11.39 -6.81 24.35
CA THR A 159 12.10 -7.88 25.07
C THR A 159 13.51 -7.50 25.50
N GLY A 160 14.14 -6.54 24.81
CA GLY A 160 15.57 -6.22 24.97
C GLY A 160 16.52 -7.32 24.47
N GLU A 161 16.00 -8.39 23.87
CA GLU A 161 16.79 -9.54 23.42
C GLU A 161 17.52 -9.26 22.10
N GLU A 162 18.70 -9.87 21.96
CA GLU A 162 19.46 -9.84 20.72
C GLU A 162 19.07 -11.01 19.82
N PHE A 163 18.82 -10.73 18.54
CA PHE A 163 18.34 -11.74 17.58
C PHE A 163 19.46 -12.46 16.81
N GLN A 164 20.69 -12.46 17.33
CA GLN A 164 21.84 -13.08 16.68
C GLN A 164 21.61 -14.55 16.31
N TYR A 165 20.85 -15.29 17.14
CA TYR A 165 20.48 -16.68 16.87
C TYR A 165 19.56 -16.85 15.66
N ALA A 166 18.67 -15.89 15.40
CA ALA A 166 17.79 -15.90 14.22
C ALA A 166 18.50 -15.43 12.94
N GLY A 167 19.65 -14.76 13.08
CA GLY A 167 20.44 -14.19 11.99
C GLY A 167 20.30 -12.67 11.87
N SER A 168 21.03 -12.08 10.92
CA SER A 168 20.93 -10.65 10.62
C SER A 168 19.71 -10.35 9.76
N TRP A 169 19.02 -9.26 10.07
CA TRP A 169 17.96 -8.68 9.23
C TRP A 169 18.52 -7.85 8.08
#